data_AF-A0A5H2XTG2-F1
#
_entry.id   AF-A0A5H2XTG2-F1
#
_cell.length_a   1.000
_cell.length_b   1.000
_cell.length_c   1.000
_cell.angle_alpha   90.00
_cell.angle_beta   90.00
_cell.angle_gamma   90.00
#
_symmetry.space_group_name_H-M   'P 1'
#
loop_
_entity.id
_entity.type
_entity.pdbx_description
1 polymer ?
#
loop_
_entity_poly.entity_id
_entity_poly.type
_entity_poly.pdbx_seq_one_letter_code
_entity_poly.pdbx_strand_id
1 'polypeptide(L)'
;MKGYVQNRTRPEGCIAERYIAEEAVEFCTQHLSDVSTVGVPSSQKMGVSKPLSGCTVSVVDQDLLNQAHLYVLENTEEVLPYIEYVQSELEEDNHGLIENIMMLLVMKS
;
A
#
# COMPACT_ATOMS: atom_id res chain seq x y z
N MET A 1 -18.95 37.77 -2.87
CA MET A 1 -17.86 37.15 -2.07
C MET A 1 -18.34 36.15 -1.00
N LYS A 2 -19.54 36.30 -0.42
CA LYS A 2 -20.05 35.45 0.70
C LYS A 2 -20.32 33.95 0.37
N GLY A 3 -20.21 33.53 -0.89
CA GLY A 3 -20.45 32.15 -1.34
C GLY A 3 -19.21 31.28 -1.53
N TYR A 4 -18.00 31.85 -1.46
CA TYR A 4 -16.74 31.16 -1.73
C TYR A 4 -16.11 30.54 -0.48
N VAL A 5 -16.48 31.02 0.71
CA VAL A 5 -15.96 30.53 1.99
C VAL A 5 -16.82 29.37 2.49
N GLN A 6 -16.47 28.15 2.08
CA GLN A 6 -17.13 26.93 2.57
C GLN A 6 -16.53 26.43 3.89
N ASN A 7 -15.23 26.64 4.11
CA ASN A 7 -14.58 26.39 5.40
C ASN A 7 -14.19 27.70 6.08
N ARG A 8 -14.82 27.99 7.23
CA ARG A 8 -14.57 29.21 8.02
C ARG A 8 -13.25 29.16 8.79
N THR A 9 -12.60 28.01 8.94
CA THR A 9 -11.31 27.89 9.64
C THR A 9 -10.13 28.28 8.77
N ARG A 10 -10.30 28.32 7.43
CA ARG A 10 -9.29 28.74 6.44
C ARG A 10 -9.95 29.49 5.27
N PRO A 11 -10.52 30.68 5.51
CA PRO A 11 -11.34 31.35 4.52
C PRO A 11 -10.58 31.76 3.26
N GLU A 12 -9.31 32.13 3.37
CA GLU A 12 -8.46 32.50 2.24
C GLU A 12 -8.17 31.29 1.33
N GLY A 13 -7.91 30.12 1.95
CA GLY A 13 -7.67 28.88 1.22
C GLY A 13 -8.88 28.44 0.41
N CYS A 14 -10.08 28.49 1.01
CA CYS A 14 -11.32 28.15 0.29
C CYS A 14 -11.63 29.10 -0.87
N ILE A 15 -11.33 30.39 -0.71
CA ILE A 15 -11.53 31.36 -1.80
C ILE A 15 -10.55 31.07 -2.94
N ALA A 16 -9.27 30.83 -2.63
CA ALA A 16 -8.26 30.52 -3.64
C ALA A 16 -8.58 29.22 -4.40
N GLU A 17 -8.95 28.15 -3.68
CA GLU A 17 -9.32 26.86 -4.27
C GLU A 17 -10.51 26.98 -5.25
N ARG A 18 -11.56 27.70 -4.84
CA ARG A 18 -12.71 27.95 -5.71
C ARG A 18 -12.36 28.74 -6.95
N TYR A 19 -11.53 29.77 -6.81
CA TYR A 19 -11.11 30.61 -7.92
C TYR A 19 -10.31 29.78 -8.95
N ILE A 20 -9.36 28.98 -8.48
CA ILE A 20 -8.58 28.06 -9.34
C ILE A 20 -9.50 27.06 -10.04
N ALA A 21 -10.49 26.51 -9.35
CA ALA A 21 -11.45 25.58 -9.94
C ALA A 21 -12.32 26.24 -11.03
N GLU A 22 -12.79 27.47 -10.79
CA GLU A 22 -13.56 28.24 -11.77
C GLU A 22 -12.74 28.59 -13.01
N GLU A 23 -11.50 29.09 -12.84
CA GLU A 23 -10.58 29.36 -13.96
C GLU A 23 -10.23 28.10 -14.75
N ALA A 24 -9.98 26.96 -14.08
CA ALA A 24 -9.67 25.72 -14.75
C ALA A 24 -10.83 25.21 -15.61
N VAL A 25 -12.07 25.33 -15.12
CA VAL A 25 -13.27 24.97 -15.90
C VAL A 25 -13.43 25.90 -17.10
N GLU A 26 -13.32 27.22 -16.90
CA GLU A 26 -13.42 28.19 -17.99
C GLU A 26 -12.36 27.95 -19.06
N PHE A 27 -11.11 27.75 -18.66
CA PHE A 27 -10.00 27.39 -19.55
C PHE A 27 -10.31 26.12 -20.35
N CYS A 28 -10.74 25.05 -19.68
CA CYS A 28 -11.10 23.79 -20.34
C CYS A 28 -12.27 23.97 -21.31
N THR A 29 -13.29 24.77 -20.98
CA THR A 29 -14.41 25.02 -21.91
C THR A 29 -14.00 25.80 -23.14
N GLN A 30 -13.02 26.70 -23.03
CA GLN A 30 -12.53 27.50 -24.16
C GLN A 30 -11.53 26.74 -25.04
N HIS A 31 -10.73 25.84 -24.47
CA HIS A 31 -9.60 25.22 -25.17
C HIS A 31 -9.75 23.71 -25.41
N LEU A 32 -10.64 23.04 -24.69
CA LEU A 32 -10.90 21.60 -24.82
C LEU A 32 -12.31 21.30 -25.36
N SER A 33 -13.08 22.31 -25.80
CA SER A 33 -14.43 22.13 -26.35
C SER A 33 -14.47 21.17 -27.55
N ASP A 34 -13.44 21.19 -28.38
CA ASP A 34 -13.35 20.42 -29.63
C ASP A 34 -12.32 19.28 -29.57
N VAL A 35 -11.77 18.98 -28.39
CA VAL A 35 -10.76 17.93 -28.23
C VAL A 35 -11.46 16.59 -28.02
N SER A 36 -11.24 15.62 -28.91
CA SER A 36 -11.69 14.25 -28.69
C SER A 36 -10.92 13.64 -27.51
N THR A 37 -11.62 13.27 -26.44
CA THR A 37 -11.01 12.57 -25.31
C THR A 37 -10.57 11.16 -25.75
N VAL A 38 -9.27 10.96 -25.96
CA VAL A 38 -8.72 9.64 -26.27
C VAL A 38 -8.81 8.76 -25.03
N GLY A 39 -9.47 7.61 -25.14
CA GLY A 39 -9.59 6.64 -24.05
C GLY A 39 -10.79 6.82 -23.11
N VAL A 40 -11.60 7.88 -23.29
CA VAL A 40 -12.90 8.00 -22.60
C VAL A 40 -13.99 7.50 -23.56
N PRO A 41 -14.67 6.38 -23.26
CA PRO A 41 -15.74 5.90 -24.12
C PRO A 41 -16.88 6.93 -24.16
N SER A 42 -17.31 7.29 -25.38
CA SER A 42 -18.50 8.12 -25.60
C SER A 42 -19.68 7.57 -24.80
N SER A 43 -20.37 8.46 -24.07
CA SER A 43 -21.44 8.16 -23.11
C SER A 43 -22.65 7.39 -23.68
N GLN A 44 -22.66 6.98 -24.95
CA GLN A 44 -23.76 6.24 -25.55
C GLN A 44 -23.82 4.76 -25.16
N LYS A 45 -22.83 4.24 -24.46
CA LYS A 45 -22.96 2.95 -23.77
C LYS A 45 -22.23 3.03 -22.43
N MET A 46 -22.89 3.57 -21.42
CA MET A 46 -22.69 3.15 -20.03
C MET A 46 -23.11 1.68 -19.91
N GLY A 47 -22.42 0.80 -20.64
CA GLY A 47 -22.43 -0.61 -20.35
C GLY A 47 -21.79 -0.72 -18.99
N VAL A 48 -22.59 -1.09 -17.99
CA VAL A 48 -22.17 -1.44 -16.64
C VAL A 48 -20.82 -2.13 -16.75
N SER A 49 -19.75 -1.43 -16.38
CA SER A 49 -18.47 -2.08 -16.19
C SER A 49 -18.72 -3.14 -15.13
N LYS A 50 -18.48 -4.40 -15.50
CA LYS A 50 -18.52 -5.48 -14.51
C LYS A 50 -17.60 -5.04 -13.38
N PRO A 51 -18.04 -5.07 -12.11
CA PRO A 51 -17.13 -4.81 -11.02
C PRO A 51 -15.93 -5.75 -11.20
N LEU A 52 -14.71 -5.21 -11.02
CA LEU A 52 -13.54 -6.06 -10.80
C LEU A 52 -13.98 -7.07 -9.74
N SER A 53 -13.93 -8.37 -10.08
CA SER A 53 -14.37 -9.46 -9.22
C SER A 53 -13.97 -9.13 -7.79
N GLY A 54 -14.96 -9.06 -6.89
CA GLY A 54 -14.76 -8.59 -5.53
C GLY A 54 -13.54 -9.25 -4.89
N CYS A 55 -12.77 -8.48 -4.14
CA CYS A 55 -11.60 -8.97 -3.41
C CYS A 55 -12.03 -10.09 -2.47
N THR A 56 -11.58 -11.31 -2.73
CA THR A 56 -11.77 -12.44 -1.83
C THR A 56 -10.69 -12.36 -0.75
N VAL A 57 -11.06 -11.81 0.41
CA VAL A 57 -10.20 -11.88 1.59
C VAL A 57 -10.35 -13.28 2.18
N SER A 58 -9.39 -14.16 1.89
CA SER A 58 -9.31 -15.47 2.53
C SER A 58 -8.70 -15.33 3.91
N VAL A 59 -9.38 -15.83 4.93
CA VAL A 59 -8.77 -16.07 6.24
C VAL A 59 -7.74 -17.19 6.05
N VAL A 60 -6.47 -16.88 6.30
CA VAL A 60 -5.38 -17.84 6.26
C VAL A 60 -5.30 -18.55 7.61
N ASP A 61 -5.06 -19.86 7.58
CA ASP A 61 -4.84 -20.63 8.80
C ASP A 61 -3.61 -20.12 9.57
N GLN A 62 -3.66 -20.17 10.90
CA GLN A 62 -2.61 -19.61 11.74
C GLN A 62 -1.27 -20.32 11.53
N ASP A 63 -1.27 -21.63 11.28
CA ASP A 63 -0.04 -22.41 11.08
C ASP A 63 0.63 -22.03 9.75
N LEU A 64 -0.18 -21.82 8.71
CA LEU A 64 0.31 -21.37 7.40
C LEU A 64 0.89 -19.95 7.47
N LEU A 65 0.25 -19.06 8.25
CA LEU A 65 0.75 -17.71 8.48
C LEU A 65 2.06 -17.71 9.29
N ASN A 66 2.17 -18.57 10.31
CA ASN A 66 3.40 -18.77 11.06
C ASN A 66 4.52 -19.30 10.17
N GLN A 67 4.23 -20.26 9.28
CA GLN A 67 5.20 -20.78 8.33
C GLN A 67 5.69 -19.71 7.35
N ALA A 68 4.79 -18.87 6.83
CA ALA A 68 5.17 -17.77 5.93
C ALA A 68 6.07 -16.75 6.65
N HIS A 69 5.75 -16.41 7.90
CA HIS A 69 6.61 -15.54 8.71
C HIS A 69 7.99 -16.14 8.95
N LEU A 70 8.07 -17.41 9.35
CA LEU A 70 9.36 -18.10 9.54
C LEU A 70 10.20 -18.10 8.27
N TYR A 71 9.58 -18.34 7.11
CA TYR A 71 10.27 -18.29 5.84
C TYR A 71 10.87 -16.91 5.55
N VAL A 72 10.14 -15.83 5.80
CA VAL A 72 10.67 -14.47 5.62
C VAL A 72 11.84 -14.22 6.57
N LEU A 73 11.73 -14.63 7.83
CA LEU A 73 12.79 -14.44 8.82
C LEU A 73 14.06 -15.23 8.45
N GLU A 74 13.93 -16.47 7.98
CA GLU A 74 15.05 -17.33 7.58
C GLU A 74 15.78 -16.84 6.32
N ASN A 75 15.10 -16.09 5.45
CA ASN A 75 15.65 -15.67 4.15
C ASN A 75 16.02 -14.18 4.10
N THR A 76 15.91 -13.44 5.21
CA THR A 76 16.22 -12.00 5.26
C THR A 76 17.51 -11.76 6.05
N GLU A 77 18.59 -11.39 5.35
CA GLU A 77 19.91 -11.15 5.95
C GLU A 77 19.92 -10.06 7.02
N GLU A 78 19.03 -9.07 6.91
CA GLU A 78 18.89 -7.95 7.85
C GLU A 78 18.45 -8.40 9.26
N VAL A 79 17.85 -9.59 9.37
CA VAL A 79 17.35 -10.13 10.63
C VAL A 79 18.40 -11.00 11.35
N LEU A 80 19.48 -11.39 10.66
CA LEU A 80 20.56 -12.22 11.22
C LEU A 80 21.14 -11.68 12.53
N PRO A 81 21.44 -10.37 12.70
CA PRO A 81 21.98 -9.84 13.96
C PRO A 81 21.02 -10.05 15.15
N TYR A 82 19.72 -10.04 14.91
CA TYR A 82 18.71 -10.24 15.94
C TYR A 82 18.53 -11.73 16.27
N ILE A 83 18.65 -12.61 15.28
CA ILE A 83 18.64 -14.06 15.48
C ILE A 83 19.85 -14.47 16.31
N GLU A 84 21.04 -13.98 15.97
CA GLU A 84 22.27 -14.24 16.73
C GLU A 84 22.19 -13.68 18.15
N TYR A 85 21.65 -12.48 18.33
CA TYR A 85 21.44 -11.89 19.66
C TYR A 85 20.51 -12.75 20.53
N VAL A 86 19.36 -13.16 20.00
CA VAL A 86 18.41 -14.02 20.73
C VAL A 86 19.00 -15.40 21.00
N GLN A 87 19.79 -15.96 20.08
CA GLN A 87 20.49 -17.22 20.29
C GLN A 87 21.55 -17.11 21.40
N SER A 88 22.32 -16.02 21.44
CA SER A 88 23.32 -15.79 22.50
C SER A 88 22.69 -15.64 23.90
N GLU A 89 21.48 -15.08 23.98
CA GLU A 89 20.71 -14.98 25.23
C GLU A 89 20.15 -16.35 25.66
N LEU A 90 19.83 -17.23 24.69
CA LEU A 90 19.31 -18.59 24.95
C LEU A 90 20.42 -19.65 25.17
N GLU A 91 21.66 -19.35 24.74
CA GLU A 91 22.86 -20.17 24.96
C GLU A 91 23.20 -20.34 26.44
N GLU A 92 22.79 -19.40 27.30
CA GLU A 92 22.92 -19.53 28.75
C GLU A 92 22.02 -20.66 29.32
N ASP A 93 20.98 -21.08 28.59
CA ASP A 93 19.95 -21.99 29.09
C ASP A 93 19.87 -23.38 28.39
N ASN A 94 20.42 -23.59 27.18
CA ASN A 94 20.19 -24.87 26.49
C ASN A 94 21.21 -25.28 25.41
N HIS A 95 22.34 -25.84 25.84
CA HIS A 95 23.53 -26.17 25.03
C HIS A 95 23.33 -27.11 23.80
N GLY A 96 22.20 -27.81 23.66
CA GLY A 96 21.99 -28.83 22.61
C GLY A 96 21.17 -28.41 21.39
N LEU A 97 20.43 -27.30 21.45
CA LEU A 97 19.55 -26.88 20.35
C LEU A 97 20.30 -26.07 19.28
N ILE A 98 21.35 -25.35 19.69
CA ILE A 98 22.13 -24.45 18.86
C ILE A 98 22.95 -25.20 17.80
N GLU A 99 23.55 -26.34 18.17
CA GLU A 99 24.34 -27.15 17.22
C GLU A 99 23.50 -27.62 16.02
N ASN A 100 22.23 -27.96 16.22
CA ASN A 100 21.35 -28.41 15.14
C ASN A 100 20.94 -27.26 14.21
N ILE A 101 20.73 -26.06 14.75
CA ILE A 101 20.35 -24.87 13.96
C ILE A 101 21.56 -24.34 13.17
N MET A 102 22.74 -24.30 13.79
CA MET A 102 23.98 -23.90 13.14
C MET A 102 24.35 -24.88 12.02
N MET A 103 24.18 -26.20 12.26
CA MET A 103 24.39 -27.21 11.22
C MET A 103 23.40 -27.07 10.04
N LEU A 104 22.15 -26.70 10.30
CA LEU A 104 21.13 -26.43 9.26
C LEU A 104 21.45 -25.18 8.42
N LEU A 105 21.99 -24.12 9.04
CA LEU A 105 22.42 -22.91 8.33
C LEU A 105 23.68 -23.18 7.48
N VAL A 106 24.65 -23.92 8.02
CA VAL A 106 25.89 -24.30 7.29
C VAL A 106 25.60 -25.24 6.12
N MET A 107 24.61 -26.12 6.23
CA MET A 107 24.21 -27.04 5.13
C MET A 107 23.37 -26.38 4.02
N LYS A 108 22.95 -25.12 4.18
CA LYS A 108 22.19 -24.35 3.18
C LYS A 108 23.08 -23.41 2.32
N SER A 109 24.39 -23.33 2.58
CA SER A 109 25.37 -22.60 1.75
C SER A 109 26.12 -23.51 0.79
#